data_AF-A0A4Y3R316-F1
#
_entry.id   AF-A0A4Y3R316-F1
#
_cell.length_a   1.000
_cell.length_b   1.000
_cell.length_c   1.000
_cell.angle_alpha   90.00
_cell.angle_beta   90.00
_cell.angle_gamma   90.00
#
_symmetry.space_group_name_H-M   'P 1'
#
loop_
_entity.id
_entity.type
_entity.pdbx_description
1 polymer ?
#
loop_
_entity_poly.entity_id
_entity_poly.type
_entity_poly.pdbx_seq_one_letter_code
_entity_poly.pdbx_strand_id
1 'polypeptide(L)'
;MTNTRPIAPPFPAGPSTGQPARPAWRIRPFDGLEGVLPGGTPGDARDGVPEAVPDRAPADAADRVPGDGPADVPGGVHLGAHRRTLAGRLTAALGTQLGERRTFRKAAWSTGLCDQYPEAGLTLFHDDRERLVHIEAFAPAPVAYRGIPLLERPFGDVVDELTAAGCPLATDDTGCLAPDAGFHLTGDPDEPAQPAESVSLLTRSALDAPLPRMTDGPRSAGTDSHRIVPHRGTDTVRLGEDRAVLRARLGPALQSTPEYGGAAQDWYYEHGLVLTFDADDRLTTLVVSYVGRRGTALLDGIPLLDRPYEDVAADLAAAGIPLTARELAADLPDHGVTLHLVARTHPAPPVAAVVLRAEGTPPAPAHA
;
A
#
# COMPACT_ATOMS: atom_id res chain seq x y z
N MET A 1 13.00 1.46 37.13
CA MET A 1 13.68 2.59 36.47
C MET A 1 13.73 2.29 34.98
N THR A 2 12.72 2.72 34.23
CA THR A 2 12.62 2.57 32.77
C THR A 2 13.28 3.76 32.10
N ASN A 3 14.20 3.51 31.16
CA ASN A 3 15.03 4.54 30.54
C ASN A 3 14.56 4.83 29.11
N THR A 4 13.39 5.47 28.98
CA THR A 4 12.80 5.84 27.70
C THR A 4 13.48 7.11 27.17
N ARG A 5 14.29 6.99 26.13
CA ARG A 5 14.78 8.16 25.38
C ARG A 5 13.70 8.58 24.37
N PRO A 6 13.26 9.85 24.35
CA PRO A 6 12.41 10.33 23.27
C PRO A 6 13.20 10.40 21.96
N ILE A 7 12.53 10.08 20.86
CA ILE A 7 13.01 10.41 19.52
C ILE A 7 12.73 11.90 19.31
N ALA A 8 13.74 12.68 18.89
CA ALA A 8 13.55 14.11 18.65
C ALA A 8 12.76 14.34 17.35
N PRO A 9 11.83 15.30 17.32
CA PRO A 9 11.17 15.69 16.08
C PRO A 9 12.18 16.32 15.10
N PRO A 10 11.91 16.27 13.77
CA PRO A 10 12.71 17.00 12.79
C PRO A 10 12.66 18.52 13.03
N PHE A 11 13.70 19.21 12.57
CA PHE A 11 13.95 20.63 12.87
C PHE A 11 12.82 21.57 12.43
N PRO A 12 12.62 22.71 13.14
CA PRO A 12 11.63 23.71 12.75
C PRO A 12 11.98 24.36 11.41
N ALA A 13 10.98 24.50 10.53
CA ALA A 13 11.14 25.18 9.27
C ALA A 13 11.30 26.70 9.47
N GLY A 14 12.39 27.27 8.95
CA GLY A 14 12.52 28.73 8.80
C GLY A 14 11.65 29.25 7.65
N PRO A 15 11.22 30.54 7.68
CA PRO A 15 10.34 31.09 6.65
C PRO A 15 11.03 31.14 5.28
N SER A 16 10.58 30.28 4.36
CA SER A 16 11.07 30.19 2.98
C SER A 16 10.54 31.33 2.12
N THR A 17 11.29 32.43 2.03
CA THR A 17 10.96 33.52 1.10
C THR A 17 11.46 33.22 -0.30
N GLY A 18 10.55 33.01 -1.26
CA GLY A 18 10.87 32.93 -2.69
C GLY A 18 10.47 31.65 -3.43
N GLN A 19 9.80 30.69 -2.79
CA GLN A 19 9.25 29.53 -3.50
C GLN A 19 8.05 29.95 -4.37
N PRO A 20 7.94 29.54 -5.65
CA PRO A 20 6.79 29.86 -6.49
C PRO A 20 5.51 29.27 -5.88
N ALA A 21 4.42 30.04 -5.92
CA ALA A 21 3.15 29.66 -5.33
C ALA A 21 2.64 28.34 -5.91
N ARG A 22 2.45 27.35 -5.03
CA ARG A 22 1.96 26.01 -5.37
C ARG A 22 0.47 26.08 -5.73
N PRO A 23 -0.04 25.27 -6.68
CA PRO A 23 -1.47 25.19 -6.94
C PRO A 23 -2.21 24.71 -5.69
N ALA A 24 -3.27 25.44 -5.31
CA ALA A 24 -4.13 25.08 -4.19
C ALA A 24 -5.07 23.95 -4.60
N TRP A 25 -5.13 22.89 -3.79
CA TRP A 25 -6.01 21.76 -4.05
C TRP A 25 -7.37 21.98 -3.37
N ARG A 26 -8.45 22.01 -4.14
CA ARG A 26 -9.82 22.03 -3.61
C ARG A 26 -10.38 20.62 -3.57
N ILE A 27 -10.93 20.21 -2.42
CA ILE A 27 -11.67 18.95 -2.33
C ILE A 27 -12.98 19.07 -3.13
N ARG A 28 -13.16 18.17 -4.10
CA ARG A 28 -14.44 17.89 -4.75
C ARG A 28 -15.01 16.61 -4.11
N PRO A 29 -16.10 16.70 -3.30
CA PRO A 29 -16.59 15.59 -2.51
C PRO A 29 -16.80 14.30 -3.32
N PHE A 30 -16.20 13.20 -2.87
CA PHE A 30 -16.19 11.88 -3.52
C PHE A 30 -15.56 11.80 -4.93
N ASP A 31 -15.25 12.93 -5.57
CA ASP A 31 -14.63 13.01 -6.90
C ASP A 31 -13.10 13.11 -6.84
N GLY A 32 -12.52 13.71 -5.79
CA GLY A 32 -11.07 13.84 -5.58
C GLY A 32 -10.59 15.28 -5.38
N LEU A 33 -9.40 15.61 -5.87
CA LEU A 33 -8.81 16.96 -5.77
C LEU A 33 -8.88 17.71 -7.11
N GLU A 34 -9.35 18.96 -7.06
CA GLU A 34 -9.29 19.92 -8.16
C GLU A 34 -8.08 20.86 -7.95
N GLY A 35 -7.25 21.01 -8.98
CA GLY A 35 -6.08 21.89 -8.91
C GLY A 35 -6.44 23.32 -9.32
N VAL A 36 -6.33 24.26 -8.39
CA VAL A 36 -6.47 25.69 -8.65
C VAL A 36 -5.09 26.31 -8.68
N LEU A 37 -4.58 26.55 -9.88
CA LEU A 37 -3.39 27.39 -10.04
C LEU A 37 -3.69 28.81 -9.51
N PRO A 38 -2.72 29.49 -8.88
CA PRO A 38 -2.85 30.90 -8.56
C PRO A 38 -3.00 31.72 -9.86
N GLY A 39 -4.27 31.95 -10.22
CA GLY A 39 -4.75 32.40 -11.52
C GLY A 39 -5.51 31.29 -12.29
N GLY A 40 -6.72 30.90 -11.87
CA GLY A 40 -7.46 29.71 -12.39
C GLY A 40 -8.98 29.83 -12.75
N THR A 41 -9.36 29.48 -14.00
CA THR A 41 -10.71 29.20 -14.58
C THR A 41 -10.59 28.54 -16.00
N PRO A 42 -11.63 28.02 -16.68
CA PRO A 42 -11.45 27.22 -17.92
C PRO A 42 -11.57 27.99 -19.26
N GLY A 43 -10.91 27.49 -20.33
CA GLY A 43 -11.03 27.94 -21.73
C GLY A 43 -12.09 27.18 -22.56
N ASP A 44 -12.49 27.76 -23.69
CA ASP A 44 -13.68 27.34 -24.47
C ASP A 44 -13.57 25.93 -25.09
N ALA A 45 -14.69 25.19 -25.08
CA ALA A 45 -14.79 23.83 -25.61
C ALA A 45 -16.03 23.70 -26.51
N ARG A 46 -15.94 24.29 -27.71
CA ARG A 46 -16.94 24.15 -28.78
C ARG A 46 -16.27 23.96 -30.14
N ASP A 47 -16.45 22.75 -30.66
CA ASP A 47 -16.59 22.33 -32.06
C ASP A 47 -16.09 23.27 -33.18
N GLY A 48 -15.16 22.77 -34.01
CA GLY A 48 -15.11 23.16 -35.43
C GLY A 48 -16.25 22.49 -36.22
N VAL A 49 -16.51 22.74 -37.51
CA VAL A 49 -15.71 23.23 -38.66
C VAL A 49 -16.74 23.58 -39.79
N PRO A 50 -16.50 24.36 -40.88
CA PRO A 50 -15.72 25.59 -41.14
C PRO A 50 -16.55 26.74 -41.81
N GLU A 51 -15.82 27.74 -42.35
CA GLU A 51 -16.09 28.54 -43.59
C GLU A 51 -16.85 29.88 -43.60
N ALA A 52 -16.49 30.68 -44.63
CA ALA A 52 -16.99 31.99 -45.07
C ALA A 52 -16.61 33.27 -44.26
N VAL A 53 -16.52 34.40 -44.98
CA VAL A 53 -15.96 35.71 -44.56
C VAL A 53 -16.66 36.82 -45.39
N PRO A 54 -16.57 38.12 -45.03
CA PRO A 54 -17.22 38.86 -43.94
C PRO A 54 -18.36 39.79 -44.45
N ASP A 55 -18.98 40.61 -43.56
CA ASP A 55 -18.99 42.10 -43.64
C ASP A 55 -19.91 42.71 -42.54
N ARG A 56 -19.69 44.00 -42.22
CA ARG A 56 -20.52 44.95 -41.43
C ARG A 56 -20.63 44.78 -39.90
N ALA A 57 -19.92 45.68 -39.21
CA ALA A 57 -20.41 46.35 -38.00
C ALA A 57 -21.28 47.60 -38.43
N PRO A 58 -21.92 48.40 -37.54
CA PRO A 58 -21.33 48.99 -36.31
C PRO A 58 -22.24 49.19 -35.07
N ALA A 59 -21.56 49.60 -33.99
CA ALA A 59 -22.01 50.49 -32.89
C ALA A 59 -22.77 49.93 -31.65
N ASP A 60 -22.28 50.42 -30.50
CA ASP A 60 -22.89 50.66 -29.19
C ASP A 60 -23.58 49.51 -28.42
N ALA A 61 -22.79 48.87 -27.56
CA ALA A 61 -23.24 48.39 -26.24
C ALA A 61 -22.18 48.72 -25.19
N ALA A 62 -22.62 49.20 -24.02
CA ALA A 62 -21.75 49.89 -23.05
C ALA A 62 -20.69 49.01 -22.37
N ASP A 63 -19.55 49.68 -22.11
CA ASP A 63 -18.52 49.43 -21.11
C ASP A 63 -18.81 48.31 -20.09
N ARG A 64 -18.07 47.20 -20.20
CA ARG A 64 -17.97 46.14 -19.19
C ARG A 64 -16.53 45.66 -19.12
N VAL A 65 -15.82 46.09 -18.08
CA VAL A 65 -14.55 45.48 -17.67
C VAL A 65 -14.80 44.01 -17.32
N PRO A 66 -14.17 43.03 -18.02
CA PRO A 66 -14.25 41.63 -17.62
C PRO A 66 -13.53 41.45 -16.27
N GLY A 67 -14.17 40.79 -15.31
CA GLY A 67 -13.52 40.47 -14.03
C GLY A 67 -12.63 39.23 -14.18
N ASP A 68 -11.36 39.33 -13.84
CA ASP A 68 -10.36 38.28 -14.07
C ASP A 68 -10.56 37.03 -13.19
N GLY A 69 -11.09 35.97 -13.81
CA GLY A 69 -10.67 34.59 -13.57
C GLY A 69 -9.69 34.14 -14.68
N PRO A 70 -8.49 33.55 -14.39
CA PRO A 70 -7.55 33.06 -15.43
C PRO A 70 -7.66 31.56 -15.86
N ALA A 71 -6.74 30.63 -15.48
CA ALA A 71 -6.49 29.31 -16.14
C ALA A 71 -6.43 28.04 -15.20
N ASP A 72 -7.46 27.19 -15.23
CA ASP A 72 -7.64 25.97 -14.40
C ASP A 72 -6.62 24.85 -14.69
N VAL A 73 -6.36 23.94 -13.73
CA VAL A 73 -5.63 22.69 -14.00
C VAL A 73 -6.54 21.69 -14.76
N PRO A 74 -6.21 21.26 -16.00
CA PRO A 74 -7.11 20.46 -16.83
C PRO A 74 -7.40 19.03 -16.32
N GLY A 75 -8.36 18.90 -15.40
CA GLY A 75 -8.94 17.63 -14.97
C GLY A 75 -8.28 16.94 -13.78
N GLY A 76 -7.72 17.73 -12.84
CA GLY A 76 -7.49 17.34 -11.44
C GLY A 76 -6.82 15.99 -11.12
N VAL A 77 -7.09 15.50 -9.91
CA VAL A 77 -6.70 14.19 -9.39
C VAL A 77 -7.99 13.47 -8.98
N HIS A 78 -8.59 12.75 -9.93
CA HIS A 78 -9.92 12.16 -9.75
C HIS A 78 -9.88 10.70 -9.29
N LEU A 79 -10.76 10.38 -8.34
CA LEU A 79 -11.06 9.01 -7.95
C LEU A 79 -11.68 8.25 -9.16
N GLY A 80 -11.36 6.97 -9.27
CA GLY A 80 -11.62 6.13 -10.45
C GLY A 80 -10.62 6.28 -11.61
N ALA A 81 -9.77 7.31 -11.63
CA ALA A 81 -8.83 7.54 -12.73
C ALA A 81 -7.73 6.47 -12.82
N HIS A 82 -7.35 6.08 -14.04
CA HIS A 82 -6.31 5.08 -14.27
C HIS A 82 -4.90 5.67 -14.03
N ARG A 83 -4.10 4.99 -13.21
CA ARG A 83 -2.78 5.40 -12.69
C ARG A 83 -1.85 5.98 -13.74
N ARG A 84 -1.69 5.31 -14.89
CA ARG A 84 -0.82 5.78 -15.99
C ARG A 84 -1.25 7.13 -16.55
N THR A 85 -2.56 7.33 -16.72
CA THR A 85 -3.15 8.59 -17.19
C THR A 85 -3.01 9.68 -16.13
N LEU A 86 -3.21 9.33 -14.87
CA LEU A 86 -3.09 10.23 -13.71
C LEU A 86 -1.66 10.74 -13.53
N ALA A 87 -0.67 9.84 -13.57
CA ALA A 87 0.75 10.19 -13.50
C ALA A 87 1.18 11.08 -14.69
N GLY A 88 0.72 10.76 -15.91
CA GLY A 88 0.98 11.61 -17.09
C GLY A 88 0.39 13.01 -16.95
N ARG A 89 -0.84 13.13 -16.45
CA ARG A 89 -1.49 14.42 -16.15
C ARG A 89 -0.72 15.23 -15.10
N LEU A 90 -0.35 14.60 -13.98
CA LEU A 90 0.39 15.26 -12.91
C LEU A 90 1.75 15.78 -13.39
N THR A 91 2.50 14.97 -14.13
CA THR A 91 3.79 15.39 -14.70
C THR A 91 3.61 16.54 -15.71
N ALA A 92 2.55 16.53 -16.52
CA ALA A 92 2.26 17.61 -17.46
C ALA A 92 1.81 18.92 -16.77
N ALA A 93 1.03 18.84 -15.69
CA ALA A 93 0.48 19.99 -14.99
C ALA A 93 1.45 20.65 -14.00
N LEU A 94 2.31 19.85 -13.36
CA LEU A 94 3.18 20.30 -12.26
C LEU A 94 4.66 20.26 -12.61
N GLY A 95 5.07 19.49 -13.63
CA GLY A 95 6.45 19.41 -14.10
C GLY A 95 7.43 19.09 -12.96
N THR A 96 8.39 19.98 -12.74
CA THR A 96 9.39 19.85 -11.67
C THR A 96 8.83 20.08 -10.25
N GLN A 97 7.66 20.70 -10.10
CA GLN A 97 7.01 20.87 -8.79
C GLN A 97 6.40 19.57 -8.25
N LEU A 98 6.19 18.56 -9.11
CA LEU A 98 5.69 17.24 -8.71
C LEU A 98 6.70 16.46 -7.86
N GLY A 99 8.00 16.71 -8.08
CA GLY A 99 9.09 16.03 -7.38
C GLY A 99 9.34 14.59 -7.82
N GLU A 100 9.82 13.77 -6.89
CA GLU A 100 10.11 12.35 -7.13
C GLU A 100 8.82 11.52 -7.02
N ARG A 101 8.59 10.59 -7.96
CA ARG A 101 7.52 9.59 -7.80
C ARG A 101 8.06 8.29 -7.23
N ARG A 102 7.66 7.95 -6.01
CA ARG A 102 7.97 6.68 -5.34
C ARG A 102 6.77 5.73 -5.42
N THR A 103 6.94 4.59 -6.07
CA THR A 103 5.91 3.53 -6.15
C THR A 103 6.16 2.45 -5.10
N PHE A 104 5.14 2.12 -4.31
CA PHE A 104 5.20 1.05 -3.29
C PHE A 104 3.80 0.47 -3.00
N ARG A 105 3.65 -0.27 -1.89
CA ARG A 105 2.38 -0.78 -1.36
C ARG A 105 2.34 -0.46 0.14
N LYS A 106 1.29 0.24 0.63
CA LYS A 106 1.20 0.69 2.05
C LYS A 106 1.19 -0.45 3.07
N ALA A 107 0.87 -1.68 2.63
CA ALA A 107 1.10 -2.90 3.40
C ALA A 107 1.32 -4.11 2.48
N ALA A 108 1.91 -5.19 3.01
CA ALA A 108 2.21 -6.42 2.26
C ALA A 108 0.96 -7.15 1.71
N TRP A 109 -0.21 -6.94 2.33
CA TRP A 109 -1.51 -7.47 1.90
C TRP A 109 -2.24 -6.56 0.89
N SER A 110 -1.71 -5.37 0.56
CA SER A 110 -2.34 -4.47 -0.42
C SER A 110 -2.15 -4.99 -1.85
N THR A 111 -3.24 -5.47 -2.47
CA THR A 111 -3.30 -5.74 -3.92
C THR A 111 -3.19 -4.46 -4.76
N GLY A 112 -3.52 -3.31 -4.16
CA GLY A 112 -3.37 -1.98 -4.73
C GLY A 112 -1.97 -1.36 -4.64
N LEU A 113 -1.66 -0.43 -5.55
CA LEU A 113 -0.38 0.30 -5.63
C LEU A 113 -0.49 1.75 -5.12
N CYS A 114 0.55 2.20 -4.42
CA CYS A 114 0.72 3.56 -3.92
C CYS A 114 1.75 4.29 -4.78
N ASP A 115 1.40 5.45 -5.35
CA ASP A 115 2.37 6.41 -5.90
C ASP A 115 2.44 7.64 -4.98
N GLN A 116 3.58 7.83 -4.31
CA GLN A 116 3.87 9.00 -3.46
C GLN A 116 4.71 10.02 -4.21
N TYR A 117 4.43 11.29 -3.94
CA TYR A 117 5.08 12.49 -4.47
C TYR A 117 5.46 13.40 -3.28
N PRO A 118 6.64 13.19 -2.65
CA PRO A 118 6.99 13.83 -1.38
C PRO A 118 6.97 15.36 -1.45
N GLU A 119 7.55 15.94 -2.50
CA GLU A 119 7.65 17.40 -2.68
C GLU A 119 6.29 18.08 -2.88
N ALA A 120 5.33 17.35 -3.46
CA ALA A 120 3.95 17.76 -3.65
C ALA A 120 3.03 17.45 -2.45
N GLY A 121 3.49 16.67 -1.48
CA GLY A 121 2.72 16.26 -0.29
C GLY A 121 1.58 15.27 -0.59
N LEU A 122 1.66 14.46 -1.63
CA LEU A 122 0.57 13.56 -2.06
C LEU A 122 0.97 12.08 -2.03
N THR A 123 0.06 11.21 -1.60
CA THR A 123 0.12 9.75 -1.82
C THR A 123 -1.18 9.26 -2.44
N LEU A 124 -1.05 8.56 -3.57
CA LEU A 124 -2.17 8.18 -4.45
C LEU A 124 -2.35 6.66 -4.46
N PHE A 125 -3.52 6.19 -4.01
CA PHE A 125 -3.81 4.77 -3.78
C PHE A 125 -4.67 4.21 -4.90
N HIS A 126 -4.18 3.16 -5.55
CA HIS A 126 -4.84 2.52 -6.70
C HIS A 126 -5.28 1.11 -6.35
N ASP A 127 -6.35 0.60 -6.98
CA ASP A 127 -6.80 -0.79 -6.87
C ASP A 127 -5.93 -1.78 -7.68
N ASP A 128 -6.37 -3.03 -7.73
CA ASP A 128 -5.78 -4.12 -8.53
C ASP A 128 -5.90 -3.92 -10.05
N ARG A 129 -6.70 -2.94 -10.49
CA ARG A 129 -6.94 -2.55 -11.90
C ARG A 129 -6.28 -1.19 -12.24
N GLU A 130 -5.29 -0.77 -11.45
CA GLU A 130 -4.62 0.53 -11.53
C GLU A 130 -5.56 1.76 -11.42
N ARG A 131 -6.74 1.67 -10.80
CA ARG A 131 -7.69 2.80 -10.64
C ARG A 131 -7.51 3.48 -9.29
N LEU A 132 -7.43 4.81 -9.25
CA LEU A 132 -7.34 5.57 -8.00
C LEU A 132 -8.60 5.34 -7.13
N VAL A 133 -8.44 4.88 -5.89
CA VAL A 133 -9.54 4.60 -4.93
C VAL A 133 -9.49 5.45 -3.67
N HIS A 134 -8.33 6.05 -3.37
CA HIS A 134 -8.11 6.91 -2.20
C HIS A 134 -6.94 7.87 -2.47
N ILE A 135 -6.98 9.05 -1.86
CA ILE A 135 -5.93 10.08 -1.91
C ILE A 135 -5.61 10.47 -0.47
N GLU A 136 -4.34 10.51 -0.11
CA GLU A 136 -3.86 10.98 1.20
C GLU A 136 -2.90 12.16 0.94
N ALA A 137 -3.21 13.32 1.50
CA ALA A 137 -2.45 14.55 1.34
C ALA A 137 -1.91 15.02 2.69
N PHE A 138 -0.66 15.47 2.70
CA PHE A 138 0.10 15.86 3.89
C PHE A 138 0.67 17.26 3.67
N ALA A 139 1.02 18.00 4.73
CA ALA A 139 1.89 19.16 4.58
C ALA A 139 3.18 18.74 3.82
N PRO A 140 3.66 19.45 2.79
CA PRO A 140 3.29 20.81 2.35
C PRO A 140 2.32 20.87 1.12
N ALA A 141 1.27 20.04 1.09
CA ALA A 141 0.19 20.13 0.11
C ALA A 141 -0.85 21.18 0.55
N PRO A 142 -1.12 22.24 -0.24
CA PRO A 142 -2.09 23.28 0.11
C PRO A 142 -3.54 22.83 -0.16
N VAL A 143 -4.07 21.93 0.67
CA VAL A 143 -5.44 21.39 0.55
C VAL A 143 -6.45 22.25 1.31
N ALA A 144 -7.59 22.54 0.67
CA ALA A 144 -8.69 23.31 1.24
C ALA A 144 -10.07 22.74 0.92
N TYR A 145 -11.03 22.94 1.83
CA TYR A 145 -12.46 22.65 1.62
C TYR A 145 -13.30 23.90 1.92
N ARG A 146 -14.22 24.25 1.01
CA ARG A 146 -15.02 25.51 1.05
C ARG A 146 -14.20 26.81 1.22
N GLY A 147 -12.88 26.77 1.01
CA GLY A 147 -11.95 27.89 1.22
C GLY A 147 -11.17 27.83 2.53
N ILE A 148 -11.51 26.93 3.46
CA ILE A 148 -10.78 26.68 4.71
C ILE A 148 -9.54 25.83 4.40
N PRO A 149 -8.31 26.30 4.69
CA PRO A 149 -7.10 25.48 4.60
C PRO A 149 -7.10 24.41 5.70
N LEU A 150 -6.81 23.16 5.33
CA LEU A 150 -6.96 21.99 6.20
C LEU A 150 -5.65 21.48 6.83
N LEU A 151 -4.51 21.94 6.34
CA LEU A 151 -3.17 21.48 6.75
C LEU A 151 -2.31 22.67 7.21
N GLU A 152 -1.21 22.38 7.91
CA GLU A 152 -0.28 23.38 8.47
C GLU A 152 -0.93 24.34 9.49
N ARG A 153 -2.08 23.95 10.06
CA ARG A 153 -2.88 24.68 11.06
C ARG A 153 -3.31 23.77 12.22
N PRO A 154 -3.52 24.30 13.44
CA PRO A 154 -4.03 23.52 14.57
C PRO A 154 -5.31 22.75 14.22
N PHE A 155 -5.38 21.49 14.63
CA PHE A 155 -6.51 20.60 14.35
C PHE A 155 -7.83 21.18 14.87
N GLY A 156 -7.83 21.73 16.08
CA GLY A 156 -8.99 22.38 16.69
C GLY A 156 -9.52 23.57 15.87
N ASP A 157 -8.64 24.49 15.44
CA ASP A 157 -9.01 25.64 14.61
C ASP A 157 -9.71 25.22 13.31
N VAL A 158 -9.22 24.14 12.67
CA VAL A 158 -9.77 23.62 11.43
C VAL A 158 -11.13 22.94 11.67
N VAL A 159 -11.27 22.18 12.77
CA VAL A 159 -12.54 21.54 13.18
C VAL A 159 -13.61 22.59 13.51
N ASP A 160 -13.26 23.64 14.25
CA ASP A 160 -14.18 24.73 14.59
C ASP A 160 -14.61 25.52 13.35
N GLU A 161 -13.69 25.87 12.43
CA GLU A 161 -14.04 26.54 11.17
C GLU A 161 -14.91 25.69 10.25
N LEU A 162 -14.63 24.38 10.14
CA LEU A 162 -15.47 23.44 9.37
C LEU A 162 -16.88 23.34 9.96
N THR A 163 -16.98 23.24 11.30
CA THR A 163 -18.26 23.16 12.01
C THR A 163 -19.05 24.46 11.84
N ALA A 164 -18.41 25.62 12.00
CA ALA A 164 -19.01 26.93 11.78
C ALA A 164 -19.45 27.16 10.32
N ALA A 165 -18.72 26.58 9.34
CA ALA A 165 -19.09 26.58 7.93
C ALA A 165 -20.17 25.54 7.56
N GLY A 166 -20.82 24.91 8.53
CA GLY A 166 -21.88 23.93 8.31
C GLY A 166 -21.40 22.68 7.59
N CYS A 167 -20.24 22.17 7.98
CA CYS A 167 -19.77 20.83 7.62
C CYS A 167 -20.04 19.89 8.79
N PRO A 168 -20.92 18.86 8.64
CA PRO A 168 -21.06 17.83 9.65
C PRO A 168 -19.76 17.04 9.80
N LEU A 169 -19.31 16.86 11.05
CA LEU A 169 -18.13 16.08 11.40
C LEU A 169 -18.51 14.96 12.37
N ALA A 170 -17.85 13.81 12.24
CA ALA A 170 -17.87 12.72 13.20
C ALA A 170 -16.43 12.48 13.67
N THR A 171 -16.16 12.76 14.94
CA THR A 171 -14.83 12.64 15.54
C THR A 171 -14.62 11.25 16.15
N ASP A 172 -13.44 10.68 15.94
CA ASP A 172 -12.95 9.45 16.60
C ASP A 172 -11.52 9.67 17.15
N ASP A 173 -10.87 8.61 17.62
CA ASP A 173 -9.52 8.66 18.21
C ASP A 173 -8.38 8.90 17.19
N THR A 174 -8.70 9.07 15.90
CA THR A 174 -7.73 9.35 14.82
C THR A 174 -7.94 10.69 14.13
N GLY A 175 -9.00 11.41 14.46
CA GLY A 175 -9.31 12.72 13.88
C GLY A 175 -10.81 12.90 13.68
N CYS A 176 -11.21 13.43 12.52
CA CYS A 176 -12.63 13.58 12.19
C CYS A 176 -12.98 13.30 10.72
N LEU A 177 -14.04 12.52 10.54
CA LEU A 177 -14.67 12.24 9.26
C LEU A 177 -15.69 13.35 8.92
N ALA A 178 -15.60 13.90 7.71
CA ALA A 178 -16.60 14.77 7.12
C ALA A 178 -17.44 13.97 6.09
N PRO A 179 -18.48 13.21 6.52
CA PRO A 179 -19.12 12.20 5.68
C PRO A 179 -19.72 12.77 4.40
N ASP A 180 -20.43 13.90 4.47
CA ASP A 180 -21.03 14.56 3.30
C ASP A 180 -19.99 15.16 2.33
N ALA A 181 -18.76 15.40 2.82
CA ALA A 181 -17.67 15.98 2.05
C ALA A 181 -16.69 14.92 1.50
N GLY A 182 -16.81 13.65 1.91
CA GLY A 182 -15.99 12.55 1.40
C GLY A 182 -14.51 12.62 1.81
N PHE A 183 -14.18 13.25 2.94
CA PHE A 183 -12.82 13.29 3.47
C PHE A 183 -12.74 13.02 4.99
N HIS A 184 -11.60 12.52 5.43
CA HIS A 184 -11.18 12.44 6.83
C HIS A 184 -10.02 13.42 7.06
N LEU A 185 -10.05 14.16 8.16
CA LEU A 185 -8.97 15.02 8.65
C LEU A 185 -8.29 14.31 9.82
N THR A 186 -7.04 13.90 9.62
CA THR A 186 -6.25 13.16 10.61
C THR A 186 -5.57 14.12 11.58
N GLY A 187 -5.67 13.86 12.88
CA GLY A 187 -5.07 14.69 13.93
C GLY A 187 -5.55 14.24 15.31
N ASP A 188 -4.82 14.63 16.36
CA ASP A 188 -5.12 14.24 17.74
C ASP A 188 -6.22 15.15 18.34
N PRO A 189 -7.39 14.59 18.75
CA PRO A 189 -8.46 15.38 19.37
C PRO A 189 -8.18 15.77 20.83
N ASP A 190 -7.29 15.07 21.53
CA ASP A 190 -6.85 15.38 22.90
C ASP A 190 -5.68 16.41 22.90
N GLU A 191 -4.91 16.50 21.82
CA GLU A 191 -3.93 17.58 21.55
C GLU A 191 -4.35 18.54 20.40
N PRO A 192 -5.53 19.21 20.45
CA PRO A 192 -6.08 19.98 19.32
C PRO A 192 -5.28 21.23 18.91
N ALA A 193 -4.26 21.60 19.68
CA ALA A 193 -3.30 22.66 19.34
C ALA A 193 -2.21 22.20 18.34
N GLN A 194 -2.03 20.88 18.17
CA GLN A 194 -1.10 20.32 17.17
C GLN A 194 -1.64 20.53 15.76
N PRO A 195 -0.79 20.67 14.73
CA PRO A 195 -1.23 20.75 13.35
C PRO A 195 -1.95 19.47 12.89
N ALA A 196 -2.99 19.59 12.07
CA ALA A 196 -3.57 18.43 11.40
C ALA A 196 -2.53 17.73 10.50
N GLU A 197 -2.44 16.40 10.60
CA GLU A 197 -1.36 15.61 10.01
C GLU A 197 -1.59 15.32 8.51
N SER A 198 -2.81 14.89 8.16
CA SER A 198 -3.17 14.51 6.80
C SER A 198 -4.65 14.72 6.49
N VAL A 199 -4.96 14.84 5.20
CA VAL A 199 -6.31 14.85 4.65
C VAL A 199 -6.48 13.66 3.73
N SER A 200 -7.42 12.79 4.07
CA SER A 200 -7.71 11.52 3.39
C SER A 200 -9.02 11.60 2.63
N LEU A 201 -8.99 11.63 1.30
CA LEU A 201 -10.20 11.61 0.46
C LEU A 201 -10.61 10.19 0.13
N LEU A 202 -11.92 9.94 0.18
CA LEU A 202 -12.52 8.61 0.12
C LEU A 202 -13.64 8.58 -0.92
N THR A 203 -13.75 7.47 -1.67
CA THR A 203 -14.94 7.24 -2.51
C THR A 203 -16.16 7.00 -1.62
N ARG A 204 -17.37 7.35 -2.09
CA ARG A 204 -18.60 7.09 -1.34
C ARG A 204 -18.74 5.62 -0.96
N SER A 205 -18.45 4.73 -1.91
CA SER A 205 -18.42 3.28 -1.71
C SER A 205 -17.42 2.79 -0.67
N ALA A 206 -16.44 3.61 -0.26
CA ALA A 206 -15.49 3.28 0.82
C ALA A 206 -15.96 3.78 2.19
N LEU A 207 -16.84 4.78 2.27
CA LEU A 207 -17.56 5.14 3.50
C LEU A 207 -18.75 4.21 3.77
N ASP A 208 -19.47 3.84 2.71
CA ASP A 208 -20.57 2.88 2.77
C ASP A 208 -20.08 1.43 2.89
N ALA A 209 -18.76 1.19 2.82
CA ALA A 209 -18.17 -0.14 2.96
C ALA A 209 -18.29 -0.62 4.42
N PRO A 210 -18.86 -1.81 4.69
CA PRO A 210 -18.75 -2.41 6.02
C PRO A 210 -17.27 -2.70 6.32
N LEU A 211 -16.87 -2.46 7.58
CA LEU A 211 -15.52 -2.76 8.07
C LEU A 211 -15.06 -4.15 7.60
N PRO A 212 -13.83 -4.33 7.07
CA PRO A 212 -13.38 -5.56 6.45
C PRO A 212 -13.59 -6.82 7.31
N ARG A 213 -14.66 -7.56 7.03
CA ARG A 213 -14.90 -8.88 7.62
C ARG A 213 -13.92 -9.88 7.02
N MET A 214 -13.21 -10.61 7.88
CA MET A 214 -12.08 -11.45 7.45
C MET A 214 -12.45 -12.58 6.47
N THR A 215 -13.73 -12.93 6.30
CA THR A 215 -14.42 -13.31 5.03
C THR A 215 -15.82 -13.85 5.34
N ASP A 216 -16.76 -13.67 4.40
CA ASP A 216 -18.07 -14.37 4.39
C ASP A 216 -18.07 -15.64 3.50
N GLY A 217 -16.90 -16.04 2.99
CA GLY A 217 -16.72 -17.24 2.17
C GLY A 217 -16.64 -18.53 2.99
N PRO A 218 -16.96 -19.70 2.42
CA PRO A 218 -16.73 -20.97 3.10
C PRO A 218 -15.23 -21.17 3.32
N ARG A 219 -14.82 -21.44 4.56
CA ARG A 219 -13.42 -21.77 4.88
C ARG A 219 -12.95 -22.97 4.06
N SER A 220 -11.85 -22.83 3.33
CA SER A 220 -11.08 -23.96 2.84
C SER A 220 -10.76 -24.90 4.01
N ALA A 221 -10.84 -26.22 3.77
CA ALA A 221 -10.32 -27.20 4.73
C ALA A 221 -8.79 -27.07 4.75
N GLY A 222 -8.29 -26.33 5.73
CA GLY A 222 -6.87 -26.02 5.84
C GLY A 222 -6.00 -27.26 6.04
N THR A 223 -4.86 -27.32 5.35
CA THR A 223 -3.88 -28.39 5.53
C THR A 223 -3.08 -28.16 6.80
N ASP A 224 -2.98 -29.17 7.67
CA ASP A 224 -2.24 -29.14 8.93
C ASP A 224 -1.03 -30.10 8.96
N SER A 225 -0.81 -30.88 7.89
CA SER A 225 0.31 -31.82 7.75
C SER A 225 0.81 -31.85 6.31
N HIS A 226 2.12 -31.64 6.12
CA HIS A 226 2.79 -31.75 4.83
C HIS A 226 3.81 -32.89 4.84
N ARG A 227 3.69 -33.87 3.94
CA ARG A 227 4.79 -34.81 3.69
C ARG A 227 5.76 -34.17 2.71
N ILE A 228 7.00 -33.98 3.12
CA ILE A 228 8.07 -33.49 2.26
C ILE A 228 8.40 -34.57 1.22
N VAL A 229 8.66 -34.14 -0.02
CA VAL A 229 9.18 -35.00 -1.07
C VAL A 229 10.49 -34.37 -1.57
N PRO A 230 11.65 -35.01 -1.33
CA PRO A 230 12.97 -34.48 -1.67
C PRO A 230 13.07 -33.84 -3.05
N HIS A 231 13.67 -32.65 -3.11
CA HIS A 231 13.85 -31.80 -4.30
C HIS A 231 12.57 -31.43 -5.07
N ARG A 232 11.38 -31.78 -4.56
CA ARG A 232 10.10 -31.62 -5.28
C ARG A 232 9.07 -30.78 -4.55
N GLY A 233 9.25 -30.50 -3.26
CA GLY A 233 8.29 -29.74 -2.43
C GLY A 233 7.59 -30.64 -1.40
N THR A 234 6.27 -30.53 -1.27
CA THR A 234 5.44 -31.39 -0.42
C THR A 234 4.50 -32.26 -1.26
N ASP A 235 3.86 -33.25 -0.64
CA ASP A 235 2.81 -34.07 -1.25
C ASP A 235 1.73 -33.22 -1.95
N THR A 236 1.37 -32.08 -1.36
CA THR A 236 0.31 -31.17 -1.78
C THR A 236 0.78 -30.01 -2.69
N VAL A 237 2.07 -29.65 -2.72
CA VAL A 237 2.61 -28.50 -3.47
C VAL A 237 4.00 -28.80 -4.05
N ARG A 238 4.20 -28.55 -5.36
CA ARG A 238 5.43 -28.88 -6.08
C ARG A 238 6.20 -27.66 -6.58
N LEU A 239 7.53 -27.73 -6.44
CA LEU A 239 8.42 -26.79 -7.12
C LEU A 239 8.22 -26.88 -8.65
N GLY A 240 8.21 -25.73 -9.32
CA GLY A 240 7.89 -25.60 -10.75
C GLY A 240 6.40 -25.61 -11.10
N GLU A 241 5.48 -25.81 -10.14
CA GLU A 241 4.04 -25.67 -10.41
C GLU A 241 3.66 -24.22 -10.74
N ASP A 242 2.63 -24.12 -11.57
CA ASP A 242 2.00 -22.89 -12.03
C ASP A 242 1.17 -22.23 -10.91
N ARG A 243 1.34 -20.94 -10.69
CA ARG A 243 0.61 -20.18 -9.65
C ARG A 243 -0.90 -20.23 -9.81
N ALA A 244 -1.45 -20.27 -11.02
CA ALA A 244 -2.89 -20.37 -11.23
C ALA A 244 -3.41 -21.76 -10.85
N VAL A 245 -2.65 -22.83 -11.12
CA VAL A 245 -2.97 -24.20 -10.69
C VAL A 245 -2.90 -24.32 -9.16
N LEU A 246 -1.91 -23.69 -8.52
CA LEU A 246 -1.78 -23.64 -7.07
C LEU A 246 -2.95 -22.91 -6.40
N ARG A 247 -3.34 -21.74 -6.91
CA ARG A 247 -4.52 -20.99 -6.44
C ARG A 247 -5.82 -21.76 -6.67
N ALA A 248 -5.97 -22.48 -7.78
CA ALA A 248 -7.13 -23.33 -8.02
C ALA A 248 -7.24 -24.52 -7.04
N ARG A 249 -6.11 -25.00 -6.50
CA ARG A 249 -6.06 -26.13 -5.55
C ARG A 249 -6.12 -25.71 -4.08
N LEU A 250 -5.49 -24.60 -3.71
CA LEU A 250 -5.41 -24.09 -2.33
C LEU A 250 -6.51 -23.07 -2.01
N GLY A 251 -7.20 -22.54 -3.03
CA GLY A 251 -8.11 -21.41 -2.90
C GLY A 251 -7.38 -20.05 -2.95
N PRO A 252 -8.02 -18.96 -2.53
CA PRO A 252 -7.39 -17.64 -2.52
C PRO A 252 -6.25 -17.57 -1.49
N ALA A 253 -5.11 -17.03 -1.90
CA ALA A 253 -4.05 -16.63 -0.97
C ALA A 253 -4.55 -15.50 -0.07
N LEU A 254 -4.23 -15.56 1.23
CA LEU A 254 -4.61 -14.53 2.21
C LEU A 254 -3.75 -13.25 2.11
N GLN A 255 -2.56 -13.38 1.51
CA GLN A 255 -1.71 -12.27 1.09
C GLN A 255 -1.00 -12.67 -0.22
N SER A 256 -0.89 -11.73 -1.17
CA SER A 256 -0.31 -11.94 -2.49
C SER A 256 0.51 -10.71 -2.91
N THR A 257 1.84 -10.80 -2.85
CA THR A 257 2.74 -9.75 -3.34
C THR A 257 3.14 -10.04 -4.80
N PRO A 258 2.94 -9.10 -5.74
CA PRO A 258 3.50 -9.19 -7.09
C PRO A 258 4.89 -8.54 -7.18
N GLU A 259 5.61 -8.85 -8.25
CA GLU A 259 7.00 -8.44 -8.48
C GLU A 259 7.18 -6.92 -8.60
N TYR A 260 7.92 -6.35 -7.65
CA TYR A 260 8.51 -5.01 -7.73
C TYR A 260 9.93 -5.06 -7.13
N GLY A 261 10.88 -5.60 -7.91
CA GLY A 261 12.28 -5.76 -7.51
C GLY A 261 12.59 -7.03 -6.71
N GLY A 262 11.66 -7.97 -6.63
CA GLY A 262 11.83 -9.26 -5.96
C GLY A 262 10.72 -10.24 -6.31
N ALA A 263 11.03 -11.53 -6.20
CA ALA A 263 10.15 -12.64 -6.55
C ALA A 263 8.77 -12.55 -5.85
N ALA A 264 7.69 -12.80 -6.61
CA ALA A 264 6.32 -12.65 -6.14
C ALA A 264 5.98 -13.72 -5.09
N GLN A 265 5.12 -13.42 -4.10
CA GLN A 265 4.75 -14.40 -3.06
C GLN A 265 3.25 -14.54 -2.86
N ASP A 266 2.80 -15.76 -2.55
CA ASP A 266 1.46 -16.05 -2.04
C ASP A 266 1.55 -16.72 -0.66
N TRP A 267 0.78 -16.21 0.29
CA TRP A 267 0.74 -16.68 1.67
C TRP A 267 -0.60 -17.34 1.98
N TYR A 268 -0.55 -18.58 2.50
CA TYR A 268 -1.71 -19.41 2.81
C TYR A 268 -1.66 -19.86 4.27
N TYR A 269 -1.99 -18.96 5.21
CA TYR A 269 -1.95 -19.26 6.65
C TYR A 269 -2.76 -20.52 7.03
N GLU A 270 -3.89 -20.76 6.36
CA GLU A 270 -4.72 -21.95 6.63
C GLU A 270 -4.10 -23.27 6.12
N HIS A 271 -3.07 -23.20 5.27
CA HIS A 271 -2.28 -24.36 4.86
C HIS A 271 -0.86 -24.34 5.48
N GLY A 272 -0.48 -23.31 6.24
CA GLY A 272 0.89 -23.13 6.76
C GLY A 272 1.94 -22.96 5.67
N LEU A 273 1.60 -22.31 4.55
CA LEU A 273 2.49 -22.17 3.40
C LEU A 273 2.80 -20.70 3.06
N VAL A 274 4.05 -20.44 2.69
CA VAL A 274 4.43 -19.27 1.88
C VAL A 274 5.11 -19.78 0.60
N LEU A 275 4.57 -19.35 -0.54
CA LEU A 275 5.00 -19.75 -1.89
C LEU A 275 5.67 -18.57 -2.58
N THR A 276 6.83 -18.76 -3.19
CA THR A 276 7.55 -17.73 -3.95
C THR A 276 7.68 -18.12 -5.42
N PHE A 277 7.38 -17.20 -6.33
CA PHE A 277 7.29 -17.41 -7.76
C PHE A 277 8.29 -16.56 -8.54
N ASP A 278 8.81 -17.10 -9.64
CA ASP A 278 9.56 -16.33 -10.64
C ASP A 278 8.64 -15.53 -11.58
N ALA A 279 9.25 -14.86 -12.57
CA ALA A 279 8.56 -14.02 -13.55
C ALA A 279 7.68 -14.82 -14.54
N ASP A 280 7.82 -16.15 -14.61
CA ASP A 280 6.97 -17.07 -15.39
C ASP A 280 5.84 -17.69 -14.53
N ASP A 281 5.61 -17.11 -13.34
CA ASP A 281 4.67 -17.55 -12.28
C ASP A 281 4.88 -19.03 -11.87
N ARG A 282 6.13 -19.52 -11.90
CA ARG A 282 6.53 -20.86 -11.44
C ARG A 282 7.01 -20.85 -10.00
N LEU A 283 6.60 -21.84 -9.21
CA LEU A 283 6.98 -21.95 -7.80
C LEU A 283 8.47 -22.30 -7.61
N THR A 284 9.30 -21.32 -7.24
CA THR A 284 10.75 -21.48 -7.03
C THR A 284 11.15 -21.71 -5.57
N THR A 285 10.36 -21.26 -4.59
CA THR A 285 10.58 -21.56 -3.16
C THR A 285 9.27 -21.87 -2.45
N LEU A 286 9.26 -22.98 -1.70
CA LEU A 286 8.17 -23.43 -0.84
C LEU A 286 8.63 -23.34 0.62
N VAL A 287 7.95 -22.55 1.44
CA VAL A 287 8.14 -22.50 2.89
C VAL A 287 6.94 -23.15 3.57
N VAL A 288 7.19 -24.11 4.46
CA VAL A 288 6.20 -24.64 5.40
C VAL A 288 6.48 -24.06 6.78
N SER A 289 5.55 -23.26 7.30
CA SER A 289 5.60 -22.66 8.64
C SER A 289 4.20 -22.27 9.11
N TYR A 290 3.96 -22.37 10.42
CA TYR A 290 2.66 -22.02 11.01
C TYR A 290 2.81 -20.84 11.97
N VAL A 291 1.83 -19.93 11.94
CA VAL A 291 1.75 -18.77 12.84
C VAL A 291 0.40 -18.82 13.53
N GLY A 292 0.38 -18.80 14.87
CA GLY A 292 -0.86 -18.82 15.67
C GLY A 292 -1.61 -20.15 15.71
N ARG A 293 -1.22 -21.16 14.92
CA ARG A 293 -1.74 -22.53 14.92
C ARG A 293 -0.59 -23.55 14.87
N ARG A 294 -0.89 -24.81 15.16
CA ARG A 294 0.05 -25.94 14.97
C ARG A 294 -0.20 -26.63 13.64
N GLY A 295 0.83 -27.34 13.18
CA GLY A 295 0.79 -28.29 12.08
C GLY A 295 2.17 -28.91 11.88
N THR A 296 2.30 -29.88 10.98
CA THR A 296 3.53 -30.66 10.79
C THR A 296 4.13 -30.50 9.39
N ALA A 297 5.45 -30.64 9.34
CA ALA A 297 6.20 -30.96 8.14
C ALA A 297 6.98 -32.25 8.43
N LEU A 298 6.81 -33.27 7.58
CA LEU A 298 7.32 -34.63 7.79
C LEU A 298 8.32 -35.01 6.70
N LEU A 299 9.57 -35.27 7.06
CA LEU A 299 10.56 -35.90 6.17
C LEU A 299 10.75 -37.35 6.61
N ASP A 300 10.42 -38.31 5.74
CA ASP A 300 10.43 -39.75 6.00
C ASP A 300 9.75 -40.19 7.32
N GLY A 301 8.73 -39.41 7.72
CA GLY A 301 7.95 -39.62 8.95
C GLY A 301 8.44 -38.83 10.17
N ILE A 302 9.64 -38.23 10.12
CA ILE A 302 10.20 -37.41 11.19
C ILE A 302 9.52 -36.03 11.19
N PRO A 303 8.89 -35.60 12.29
CA PRO A 303 8.34 -34.25 12.42
C PRO A 303 9.45 -33.23 12.64
N LEU A 304 9.51 -32.21 11.78
CA LEU A 304 10.58 -31.22 11.79
C LEU A 304 10.21 -29.92 12.53
N LEU A 305 8.97 -29.43 12.41
CA LEU A 305 8.53 -28.13 12.95
C LEU A 305 8.24 -28.16 14.46
N ASP A 306 8.32 -26.99 15.09
CA ASP A 306 7.98 -26.71 16.50
C ASP A 306 8.75 -27.55 17.55
N ARG A 307 9.87 -28.15 17.14
CA ARG A 307 10.77 -28.95 17.99
C ARG A 307 12.14 -28.30 18.17
N PRO A 308 12.84 -28.54 19.29
CA PRO A 308 14.25 -28.20 19.45
C PRO A 308 15.08 -28.74 18.29
N TYR A 309 15.99 -27.93 17.75
CA TYR A 309 16.87 -28.34 16.66
C TYR A 309 17.71 -29.59 16.98
N GLU A 310 18.13 -29.75 18.24
CA GLU A 310 18.91 -30.91 18.68
C GLU A 310 18.13 -32.24 18.58
N ASP A 311 16.84 -32.26 18.96
CA ASP A 311 15.98 -33.44 18.82
C ASP A 311 15.78 -33.81 17.34
N VAL A 312 15.54 -32.81 16.49
CA VAL A 312 15.35 -33.00 15.04
C VAL A 312 16.64 -33.50 14.38
N ALA A 313 17.80 -32.95 14.77
CA ALA A 313 19.09 -33.40 14.29
C ALA A 313 19.42 -34.84 14.74
N ALA A 314 19.04 -35.23 15.96
CA ALA A 314 19.22 -36.59 16.46
C ALA A 314 18.35 -37.60 15.70
N ASP A 315 17.07 -37.31 15.45
CA ASP A 315 16.18 -38.16 14.67
C ASP A 315 16.67 -38.33 13.22
N LEU A 316 17.07 -37.24 12.57
CA LEU A 316 17.61 -37.26 11.21
C LEU A 316 18.89 -38.11 11.14
N ALA A 317 19.82 -37.93 12.08
CA ALA A 317 21.04 -38.74 12.17
C ALA A 317 20.74 -40.23 12.43
N ALA A 318 19.73 -40.55 13.26
CA ALA A 318 19.30 -41.92 13.51
C ALA A 318 18.65 -42.59 12.27
N ALA A 319 18.01 -41.80 11.41
CA ALA A 319 17.54 -42.25 10.09
C ALA A 319 18.62 -42.27 9.00
N GLY A 320 19.85 -41.84 9.31
CA GLY A 320 20.97 -41.76 8.36
C GLY A 320 20.92 -40.57 7.40
N ILE A 321 20.09 -39.55 7.69
CA ILE A 321 19.95 -38.34 6.87
C ILE A 321 21.03 -37.32 7.29
N PRO A 322 21.98 -36.96 6.40
CA PRO A 322 23.01 -35.98 6.73
C PRO A 322 22.46 -34.55 6.70
N LEU A 323 22.96 -33.72 7.61
CA LEU A 323 22.65 -32.30 7.70
C LEU A 323 23.91 -31.47 7.99
N THR A 324 23.94 -30.24 7.50
CA THR A 324 25.02 -29.27 7.71
C THR A 324 24.50 -28.10 8.53
N ALA A 325 24.98 -27.97 9.78
CA ALA A 325 24.57 -26.91 10.69
C ALA A 325 25.12 -25.53 10.27
N ARG A 326 24.31 -24.48 10.50
CA ARG A 326 24.62 -23.06 10.28
C ARG A 326 24.05 -22.23 11.44
N GLU A 327 24.43 -20.96 11.53
CA GLU A 327 24.15 -20.09 12.70
C GLU A 327 22.66 -20.03 13.10
N LEU A 328 21.75 -19.92 12.13
CA LEU A 328 20.28 -19.92 12.33
C LEU A 328 19.56 -20.87 11.34
N ALA A 329 20.24 -21.90 10.85
CA ALA A 329 19.70 -22.83 9.87
C ALA A 329 20.41 -24.19 9.91
N ALA A 330 19.86 -25.20 9.24
CA ALA A 330 20.59 -26.40 8.85
C ALA A 330 20.17 -26.86 7.45
N ASP A 331 21.14 -27.19 6.60
CA ASP A 331 20.89 -27.63 5.23
C ASP A 331 21.00 -29.16 5.12
N LEU A 332 19.99 -29.79 4.52
CA LEU A 332 19.95 -31.21 4.17
C LEU A 332 20.12 -31.31 2.64
N PRO A 333 21.36 -31.25 2.11
CA PRO A 333 21.62 -31.04 0.68
C PRO A 333 21.02 -32.14 -0.18
N ASP A 334 21.15 -33.41 0.23
CA ASP A 334 20.64 -34.58 -0.49
C ASP A 334 19.10 -34.62 -0.59
N HIS A 335 18.40 -33.75 0.15
CA HIS A 335 16.94 -33.67 0.20
C HIS A 335 16.37 -32.35 -0.36
N GLY A 336 17.21 -31.35 -0.64
CA GLY A 336 16.77 -30.03 -1.11
C GLY A 336 16.04 -29.20 -0.05
N VAL A 337 16.37 -29.42 1.23
CA VAL A 337 15.67 -28.85 2.40
C VAL A 337 16.63 -27.98 3.23
N THR A 338 16.21 -26.76 3.57
CA THR A 338 16.79 -25.95 4.66
C THR A 338 15.82 -25.90 5.83
N LEU A 339 16.27 -26.27 7.03
CA LEU A 339 15.59 -25.97 8.29
C LEU A 339 15.97 -24.53 8.70
N HIS A 340 14.99 -23.68 9.03
CA HIS A 340 15.23 -22.34 9.56
C HIS A 340 14.91 -22.30 11.06
N LEU A 341 15.82 -21.71 11.84
CA LEU A 341 15.77 -21.68 13.31
C LEU A 341 15.43 -20.27 13.82
N VAL A 342 14.75 -20.17 14.97
CA VAL A 342 14.43 -18.87 15.61
C VAL A 342 15.02 -18.80 17.01
N ALA A 343 16.04 -17.95 17.18
CA ALA A 343 16.85 -17.86 18.40
C ALA A 343 16.65 -16.56 19.20
N ARG A 344 15.44 -15.95 19.19
CA ARG A 344 15.21 -14.64 19.84
C ARG A 344 15.54 -14.61 21.34
N THR A 345 15.35 -15.73 22.06
CA THR A 345 15.72 -15.91 23.49
C THR A 345 16.02 -17.36 23.90
N HIS A 346 15.94 -18.34 22.99
CA HIS A 346 15.91 -19.77 23.34
C HIS A 346 17.30 -20.43 23.26
N PRO A 347 17.75 -21.19 24.27
CA PRO A 347 19.10 -21.79 24.28
C PRO A 347 19.29 -22.95 23.29
N ALA A 348 18.21 -23.66 22.96
CA ALA A 348 18.17 -24.71 21.95
C ALA A 348 17.12 -24.33 20.89
N PRO A 349 17.46 -23.48 19.91
CA PRO A 349 16.46 -22.81 19.07
C PRO A 349 15.61 -23.82 18.28
N PRO A 350 14.27 -23.68 18.26
CA PRO A 350 13.41 -24.61 17.53
C PRO A 350 13.44 -24.35 16.02
N VAL A 351 13.12 -25.40 15.26
CA VAL A 351 12.87 -25.30 13.81
C VAL A 351 11.51 -24.64 13.59
N ALA A 352 11.52 -23.40 13.12
CA ALA A 352 10.31 -22.58 12.93
C ALA A 352 9.76 -22.63 11.49
N ALA A 353 10.59 -23.00 10.52
CA ALA A 353 10.17 -23.20 9.14
C ALA A 353 11.02 -24.27 8.44
N VAL A 354 10.40 -24.98 7.49
CA VAL A 354 11.09 -25.86 6.54
C VAL A 354 10.99 -25.22 5.16
N VAL A 355 12.13 -25.05 4.48
CA VAL A 355 12.21 -24.38 3.18
C VAL A 355 12.75 -25.34 2.12
N LEU A 356 12.06 -25.42 0.98
CA LEU A 356 12.50 -26.12 -0.23
C LEU A 356 12.66 -25.12 -1.36
N ARG A 357 13.71 -25.27 -2.17
CA ARG A 357 14.02 -24.37 -3.31
C ARG A 357 14.25 -25.18 -4.58
N ALA A 358 13.87 -24.63 -5.73
CA ALA A 358 14.22 -25.20 -7.02
C ALA A 358 15.73 -25.07 -7.29
N GLU A 359 16.32 -26.05 -7.98
CA GLU A 359 17.75 -26.06 -8.31
C GLU A 359 18.16 -24.75 -9.03
N GLY A 360 19.34 -24.21 -8.69
CA GLY A 360 19.83 -22.95 -9.24
C GLY A 360 19.24 -21.67 -8.63
N THR A 361 18.19 -21.75 -7.81
CA THR A 361 17.62 -20.58 -7.12
C THR A 361 18.60 -20.08 -6.04
N PRO A 362 19.10 -18.83 -6.09
CA PRO A 362 19.94 -18.29 -5.02
C PRO A 362 19.14 -18.16 -3.71
N PRO A 363 19.79 -18.21 -2.54
CA PRO A 363 19.10 -18.01 -1.27
C PRO A 363 18.47 -16.61 -1.24
N ALA A 364 17.19 -16.54 -0.89
CA ALA A 364 16.49 -15.28 -0.68
C ALA A 364 17.23 -14.41 0.35
N PRO A 365 17.26 -13.07 0.17
CA PRO A 365 17.91 -12.18 1.12
C PRO A 365 17.28 -12.32 2.51
N ALA A 366 18.12 -12.31 3.54
CA ALA A 366 17.64 -12.37 4.92
C ALA A 366 16.92 -11.06 5.27
N HIS A 367 15.59 -11.11 5.35
CA HIS A 367 14.80 -10.06 5.96
C HIS A 367 15.02 -10.12 7.49
N ALA A 368 15.61 -9.06 8.04
CA ALA A 368 15.91 -8.90 9.46
C ALA A 368 14.73 -8.34 10.26
#